data_AF-A0A0G4KUQ9-F1
#
_entry.id   AF-A0A0G4KUQ9-F1
#
_cell.length_a   1.000
_cell.length_b   1.000
_cell.length_c   1.000
_cell.angle_alpha   90.00
_cell.angle_beta   90.00
_cell.angle_gamma   90.00
#
_symmetry.space_group_name_H-M   'P 1'
#
loop_
_entity.id
_entity.type
_entity.pdbx_description
1 polymer ?
#
loop_
_entity_poly.entity_id
_entity_poly.type
_entity_poly.pdbx_seq_one_letter_code
_entity_poly.pdbx_strand_id
1 'polypeptide(L)'
;MGIPHLFTHLGPYGVDTLLTGIKIIIDGPSFAYHIHSLCSSNRAGQVSHKLLCDAAISWLDALSKGSKVTAIYFDGYLPASKHPVRLDRLLKSSTRLQNLHSSNPKACPSHLLSESDELIPTPFPTTYARREPPHHPPFLVPAILERLRLSEKYAPLIRLVPGEADAYCADHALHHGGCVLTSDSDLLVHDLGPRGAVILFRDLRTGTLDGHRGLIAARYSPASIAERLRLPPTSAGIQRFAHELSRDPYKSLPQHLQAAQQRASTEGDDAAEDAAYETFLRPYRAHDAQTTAAAETFAALATPLDPRVSELVLQSPALRSRLGIPEEEDGQEGHRAPDSEPLIFLPLLMDCPARPSAWEASLDVRRLGYALLRAAHPFAAASIREYRRVQSASNAGKQIPLWDDPQSRAEALLCQLQHAAHFEEEARAAKGAGLLALTLRLDMAVAAEAGRDAQAVPAIKEFFAARAEGETLWSTIHLAAQVQACYYSLRILSQILSLLDAVASDETISGAVFAGLKTELTKLPALEEYPAVKDVTVLLDEMRARGQVKPLAGFVGVEQRALVPLTKGEEKERKKEKKRKADAVAIPVAKRVSSNPFDILGEEC
;
A
#
# COMPACT_ATOMS: atom_id res chain seq x y z
N MET A 1 4.20 18.65 -1.62
CA MET A 1 5.20 17.96 -0.80
C MET A 1 6.54 18.42 -1.32
N GLY A 2 7.46 18.64 -0.40
CA GLY A 2 8.77 19.22 -0.69
C GLY A 2 8.81 20.74 -0.61
N ILE A 3 9.98 21.31 -0.89
CA ILE A 3 10.26 22.73 -0.67
C ILE A 3 9.47 23.57 -1.69
N PRO A 4 8.51 24.40 -1.25
CA PRO A 4 7.67 25.18 -2.15
C PRO A 4 8.50 26.04 -3.10
N HIS A 5 8.10 26.09 -4.37
CA HIS A 5 8.75 26.88 -5.43
C HIS A 5 10.22 26.55 -5.74
N LEU A 6 10.84 25.53 -5.10
CA LEU A 6 12.24 25.17 -5.34
C LEU A 6 12.52 24.94 -6.83
N PHE A 7 11.78 24.01 -7.44
CA PHE A 7 11.93 23.74 -8.87
C PHE A 7 11.53 24.92 -9.76
N THR A 8 10.64 25.81 -9.30
CA THR A 8 10.30 27.02 -10.07
C THR A 8 11.53 27.90 -10.26
N HIS A 9 12.37 28.00 -9.24
CA HIS A 9 13.62 28.77 -9.29
C HIS A 9 14.78 28.02 -9.95
N LEU A 10 14.91 26.70 -9.72
CA LEU A 10 16.04 25.91 -10.22
C LEU A 10 15.82 25.32 -11.62
N GLY A 11 14.57 25.12 -12.04
CA GLY A 11 14.19 24.54 -13.33
C GLY A 11 14.82 25.21 -14.55
N PRO A 12 14.93 26.56 -14.62
CA PRO A 12 15.58 27.24 -15.76
C PRO A 12 17.06 26.88 -15.98
N TYR A 13 17.73 26.24 -15.01
CA TYR A 13 19.14 25.89 -15.09
C TYR A 13 19.40 24.46 -15.60
N GLY A 14 18.34 23.69 -15.91
CA GLY A 14 18.45 22.38 -16.53
C GLY A 14 19.15 22.45 -17.89
N VAL A 15 19.99 21.45 -18.18
CA VAL A 15 20.68 21.34 -19.47
C VAL A 15 20.16 20.11 -20.21
N ASP A 16 19.58 20.30 -21.38
CA ASP A 16 19.18 19.20 -22.24
C ASP A 16 20.38 18.32 -22.58
N THR A 17 20.26 17.02 -22.32
CA THR A 17 21.34 16.06 -22.46
C THR A 17 20.81 14.79 -23.13
N LEU A 18 21.58 14.23 -24.07
CA LEU A 18 21.34 12.91 -24.63
C LEU A 18 21.73 11.84 -23.58
N LEU A 19 20.82 10.93 -23.26
CA LEU A 19 21.04 9.95 -22.18
C LEU A 19 21.94 8.77 -22.57
N THR A 20 22.45 8.75 -23.79
CA THR A 20 23.35 7.70 -24.28
C THR A 20 24.60 7.60 -23.40
N GLY A 21 24.84 6.43 -22.82
CA GLY A 21 25.99 6.15 -21.95
C GLY A 21 25.89 6.70 -20.52
N ILE A 22 24.79 7.38 -20.17
CA ILE A 22 24.61 7.93 -18.81
C ILE A 22 24.24 6.81 -17.83
N LYS A 23 24.88 6.84 -16.64
CA LYS A 23 24.49 5.99 -15.50
C LYS A 23 23.23 6.56 -14.84
N ILE A 24 22.20 5.73 -14.68
CA ILE A 24 20.91 6.10 -14.12
C ILE A 24 20.67 5.36 -12.81
N ILE A 25 20.34 6.11 -11.77
CA ILE A 25 19.87 5.63 -10.48
C ILE A 25 18.39 5.96 -10.42
N ILE A 26 17.53 5.02 -10.03
CA ILE A 26 16.07 5.22 -10.08
C ILE A 26 15.50 5.24 -8.67
N ASP A 27 14.76 6.31 -8.36
CA ASP A 27 13.84 6.36 -7.23
C ASP A 27 12.60 5.50 -7.55
N GLY A 28 12.53 4.32 -6.94
CA GLY A 28 11.54 3.28 -7.20
C GLY A 28 10.10 3.68 -6.86
N PRO A 29 9.81 4.28 -5.70
CA PRO A 29 8.48 4.83 -5.39
C PRO A 29 8.04 5.85 -6.45
N SER A 30 8.87 6.84 -6.77
CA SER A 30 8.54 7.83 -7.82
C SER A 30 8.34 7.18 -9.19
N PHE A 31 9.15 6.17 -9.52
CA PHE A 31 9.02 5.40 -10.75
C PHE A 31 7.66 4.70 -10.84
N ALA A 32 7.22 4.04 -9.76
CA ALA A 32 5.93 3.35 -9.73
C ALA A 32 4.75 4.32 -9.95
N TYR A 33 4.77 5.50 -9.34
CA TYR A 33 3.76 6.53 -9.58
C TYR A 33 3.82 7.12 -11.00
N HIS A 34 5.02 7.25 -11.58
CA HIS A 34 5.17 7.65 -12.98
C HIS A 34 4.53 6.63 -13.93
N ILE A 35 4.81 5.33 -13.75
CA ILE A 35 4.19 4.26 -14.53
C ILE A 35 2.67 4.29 -14.39
N HIS A 36 2.15 4.46 -13.18
CA HIS A 36 0.71 4.58 -12.97
C HIS A 36 0.11 5.79 -13.71
N SER A 37 0.77 6.94 -13.68
CA SER A 37 0.32 8.13 -14.42
C SER A 37 0.31 7.89 -15.94
N LEU A 38 1.34 7.24 -16.48
CA LEU A 38 1.40 6.83 -17.89
C LEU A 38 0.23 5.91 -18.26
N CYS A 39 0.00 4.86 -17.46
CA CYS A 39 -1.09 3.92 -17.72
C CYS A 39 -2.46 4.59 -17.62
N SER A 40 -2.64 5.54 -16.69
CA SER A 40 -3.94 6.19 -16.43
C SER A 40 -4.30 7.29 -17.43
N SER A 41 -3.32 7.87 -18.12
CA SER A 41 -3.48 9.11 -18.92
C SER A 41 -4.62 9.08 -19.95
N ASN A 42 -4.95 7.92 -20.50
CA ASN A 42 -6.00 7.76 -21.52
C ASN A 42 -7.14 6.83 -21.07
N ARG A 43 -7.31 6.61 -19.76
CA ARG A 43 -8.24 5.63 -19.20
C ARG A 43 -9.20 6.27 -18.20
N ALA A 44 -10.46 5.84 -18.25
CA ALA A 44 -11.50 6.27 -17.31
C ALA A 44 -11.64 5.33 -16.09
N GLY A 45 -11.26 4.06 -16.24
CA GLY A 45 -11.37 3.02 -15.20
C GLY A 45 -10.07 2.76 -14.44
N GLN A 46 -10.07 1.71 -13.62
CA GLN A 46 -8.90 1.28 -12.86
C GLN A 46 -7.82 0.68 -13.78
N VAL A 47 -6.56 0.79 -13.35
CA VAL A 47 -5.41 0.18 -14.04
C VAL A 47 -5.08 -1.12 -13.33
N SER A 48 -5.11 -2.23 -14.06
CA SER A 48 -4.73 -3.55 -13.54
C SER A 48 -3.27 -3.60 -13.12
N HIS A 49 -2.94 -4.38 -12.10
CA HIS A 49 -1.56 -4.63 -11.68
C HIS A 49 -0.71 -5.24 -12.80
N LYS A 50 -1.26 -6.16 -13.58
CA LYS A 50 -0.57 -6.72 -14.76
C LYS A 50 -0.08 -5.64 -15.73
N LEU A 51 -0.97 -4.73 -16.14
CA LEU A 51 -0.60 -3.61 -17.01
C LEU A 51 0.48 -2.71 -16.39
N LEU A 52 0.43 -2.43 -15.08
CA LEU A 52 1.46 -1.65 -14.39
C LEU A 52 2.83 -2.36 -14.43
N CYS A 53 2.84 -3.66 -14.15
CA CYS A 53 4.02 -4.51 -14.17
C CYS A 53 4.64 -4.59 -15.58
N ASP A 54 3.83 -4.85 -16.60
CA ASP A 54 4.28 -4.95 -17.98
C ASP A 54 4.77 -3.59 -18.52
N ALA A 55 4.08 -2.49 -18.17
CA ALA A 55 4.51 -1.15 -18.51
C ALA A 55 5.83 -0.77 -17.84
N ALA A 56 6.05 -1.14 -16.58
CA ALA A 56 7.30 -0.88 -15.87
C ALA A 56 8.50 -1.57 -16.55
N ILE A 57 8.35 -2.85 -16.94
CA ILE A 57 9.41 -3.60 -17.65
C ILE A 57 9.67 -2.99 -19.03
N SER A 58 8.61 -2.77 -19.82
CA SER A 58 8.72 -2.15 -21.16
C SER A 58 9.40 -0.77 -21.10
N TRP A 59 9.06 0.02 -20.08
CA TRP A 59 9.64 1.34 -19.88
C TRP A 59 11.13 1.28 -19.54
N LEU A 60 11.53 0.40 -18.62
CA LEU A 60 12.94 0.23 -18.26
C LEU A 60 13.75 -0.36 -19.41
N ASP A 61 13.17 -1.25 -20.21
CA ASP A 61 13.81 -1.79 -21.41
C ASP A 61 14.05 -0.69 -22.44
N ALA A 62 13.08 0.21 -22.64
CA ALA A 62 13.23 1.35 -23.51
C ALA A 62 14.29 2.34 -23.02
N LEU A 63 14.35 2.61 -21.71
CA LEU A 63 15.40 3.44 -21.09
C LEU A 63 16.79 2.82 -21.32
N SER A 64 16.91 1.51 -21.10
CA SER A 64 18.19 0.77 -21.15
C SER A 64 18.78 0.63 -22.57
N LYS A 65 18.07 1.06 -23.62
CA LYS A 65 18.61 1.07 -25.00
C LYS A 65 19.70 2.11 -25.20
N GLY A 66 19.68 3.20 -24.41
CA GLY A 66 20.65 4.28 -24.49
C GLY A 66 21.45 4.46 -23.21
N SER A 67 20.82 4.29 -22.05
CA SER A 67 21.45 4.53 -20.75
C SER A 67 21.71 3.23 -19.98
N LYS A 68 22.50 3.33 -18.90
CA LYS A 68 22.80 2.20 -18.02
C LYS A 68 22.13 2.42 -16.66
N VAL A 69 21.08 1.65 -16.37
CA VAL A 69 20.51 1.59 -15.02
C VAL A 69 21.51 0.89 -14.10
N THR A 70 21.92 1.55 -13.02
CA THR A 70 22.90 1.01 -12.06
C THR A 70 22.29 0.56 -10.75
N ALA A 71 21.19 1.19 -10.33
CA ALA A 71 20.43 0.81 -9.13
C ALA A 71 19.00 1.34 -9.19
N ILE A 72 18.09 0.65 -8.50
CA ILE A 72 16.70 1.05 -8.30
C ILE A 72 16.39 0.90 -6.80
N TYR A 73 16.20 2.02 -6.12
CA TYR A 73 16.00 2.05 -4.67
C TYR A 73 14.52 2.10 -4.31
N PHE A 74 14.11 1.33 -3.31
CA PHE A 74 12.75 1.31 -2.77
C PHE A 74 12.74 1.57 -1.27
N ASP A 75 11.77 2.36 -0.82
CA ASP A 75 11.56 2.65 0.60
C ASP A 75 11.40 1.35 1.38
N GLY A 76 12.12 1.22 2.48
CA GLY A 76 11.89 0.16 3.46
C GLY A 76 11.51 0.69 4.84
N TYR A 77 11.78 1.96 5.14
CA TYR A 77 11.37 2.60 6.39
C TYR A 77 11.09 4.08 6.17
N LEU A 78 10.01 4.59 6.75
CA LEU A 78 9.69 6.01 6.70
C LEU A 78 9.77 6.59 8.11
N PRO A 79 10.53 7.67 8.33
CA PRO A 79 10.73 8.21 9.66
C PRO A 79 9.42 8.67 10.30
N ALA A 80 9.44 8.72 11.63
CA ALA A 80 8.24 9.03 12.39
C ALA A 80 7.74 10.48 12.16
N SER A 81 8.63 11.41 11.81
CA SER A 81 8.34 12.78 11.36
C SER A 81 7.34 12.84 10.18
N LYS A 82 7.29 11.80 9.33
CA LYS A 82 6.39 11.72 8.17
C LYS A 82 5.02 11.12 8.52
N HIS A 83 4.73 10.81 9.78
CA HIS A 83 3.42 10.29 10.20
C HIS A 83 2.26 11.23 9.83
N PRO A 84 2.31 12.55 10.07
CA PRO A 84 1.23 13.46 9.68
C PRO A 84 0.98 13.46 8.17
N VAL A 85 2.05 13.38 7.38
CA VAL A 85 1.97 13.30 5.91
C VAL A 85 1.26 12.02 5.46
N ARG A 86 1.56 10.88 6.08
CA ARG A 86 0.89 9.60 5.78
C ARG A 86 -0.60 9.68 6.09
N LEU A 87 -0.94 10.26 7.23
CA LEU A 87 -2.34 10.40 7.65
C LEU A 87 -3.12 11.34 6.72
N ASP A 88 -2.53 12.46 6.29
CA ASP A 88 -3.12 13.37 5.31
C ASP A 88 -3.37 12.68 3.95
N ARG A 89 -2.38 11.94 3.43
CA ARG A 89 -2.52 11.17 2.18
C ARG A 89 -3.63 10.11 2.29
N LEU A 90 -3.72 9.43 3.43
CA LEU A 90 -4.74 8.43 3.70
C LEU A 90 -6.13 9.06 3.85
N LEU A 91 -6.22 10.21 4.50
CA LEU A 91 -7.46 10.99 4.65
C LEU A 91 -7.96 11.46 3.29
N LYS A 92 -7.11 12.07 2.47
CA LYS A 92 -7.46 12.48 1.09
C LYS A 92 -8.02 11.32 0.28
N SER A 93 -7.37 10.16 0.35
CA SER A 93 -7.81 8.95 -0.38
C SER A 93 -9.14 8.43 0.17
N SER A 94 -9.31 8.42 1.49
CA SER A 94 -10.55 8.00 2.17
C SER A 94 -11.72 8.92 1.83
N THR A 95 -11.51 10.24 1.80
CA THR A 95 -12.52 11.23 1.41
C THR A 95 -12.96 11.04 -0.04
N ARG A 96 -12.04 10.76 -0.96
CA ARG A 96 -12.40 10.45 -2.36
C ARG A 96 -13.33 9.23 -2.45
N LEU A 97 -13.01 8.15 -1.71
CA LEU A 97 -13.86 6.94 -1.66
C LEU A 97 -15.24 7.23 -1.04
N GLN A 98 -15.30 8.05 0.01
CA GLN A 98 -16.57 8.49 0.61
C GLN A 98 -17.41 9.31 -0.36
N ASN A 99 -16.80 10.21 -1.14
CA ASN A 99 -17.48 11.00 -2.16
C ASN A 99 -18.04 10.12 -3.28
N LEU A 100 -17.27 9.10 -3.71
CA LEU A 100 -17.71 8.12 -4.71
C LEU A 100 -18.94 7.36 -4.23
N HIS A 101 -18.92 6.86 -2.99
CA HIS A 101 -20.06 6.17 -2.38
C HIS A 101 -21.26 7.10 -2.19
N SER A 102 -21.06 8.32 -1.71
CA SER A 102 -22.16 9.28 -1.46
C SER A 102 -22.87 9.68 -2.76
N SER A 103 -22.11 9.76 -3.86
CA SER A 103 -22.67 10.03 -5.20
C SER A 103 -23.39 8.82 -5.80
N ASN A 104 -23.11 7.62 -5.31
CA ASN A 104 -23.60 6.35 -5.85
C ASN A 104 -24.00 5.38 -4.71
N PRO A 105 -25.01 5.69 -3.87
CA PRO A 105 -25.20 5.02 -2.58
C PRO A 105 -25.62 3.55 -2.63
N LYS A 106 -26.17 3.08 -3.76
CA LYS A 106 -26.64 1.69 -3.92
C LYS A 106 -25.63 0.81 -4.65
N ALA A 107 -25.09 1.32 -5.75
CA ALA A 107 -24.19 0.60 -6.64
C ALA A 107 -23.22 1.58 -7.28
N CYS A 108 -22.01 1.15 -7.62
CA CYS A 108 -21.03 1.94 -8.35
C CYS A 108 -21.12 1.63 -9.86
N PRO A 109 -21.04 2.62 -10.75
CA PRO A 109 -20.98 2.39 -12.19
C PRO A 109 -19.82 1.46 -12.59
N SER A 110 -20.10 0.38 -13.31
CA SER A 110 -19.11 -0.67 -13.59
C SER A 110 -17.93 -0.17 -14.44
N HIS A 111 -18.10 0.88 -15.24
CA HIS A 111 -17.00 1.47 -16.02
C HIS A 111 -15.89 2.09 -15.15
N LEU A 112 -16.21 2.53 -13.93
CA LEU A 112 -15.22 3.02 -12.95
C LEU A 112 -14.41 1.88 -12.32
N LEU A 113 -14.97 0.67 -12.34
CA LEU A 113 -14.36 -0.56 -11.81
C LEU A 113 -13.70 -1.40 -12.91
N SER A 114 -13.97 -1.06 -14.17
CA SER A 114 -13.48 -1.81 -15.32
C SER A 114 -11.99 -1.56 -15.47
N GLU A 115 -11.22 -2.64 -15.42
CA GLU A 115 -9.84 -2.63 -15.90
C GLU A 115 -9.89 -2.57 -17.43
N SER A 116 -9.28 -1.56 -18.01
CA SER A 116 -9.36 -1.28 -19.45
C SER A 116 -8.29 -2.05 -20.24
N ASP A 117 -8.51 -2.24 -21.54
CA ASP A 117 -7.70 -3.06 -22.47
C ASP A 117 -6.18 -3.02 -22.20
N GLU A 118 -5.55 -4.20 -22.21
CA GLU A 118 -4.15 -4.48 -21.82
C GLU A 118 -3.05 -3.77 -22.64
N LEU A 119 -3.38 -2.78 -23.46
CA LEU A 119 -2.39 -2.10 -24.28
C LEU A 119 -1.39 -1.31 -23.40
N ILE A 120 -0.14 -1.76 -23.43
CA ILE A 120 0.98 -1.11 -22.74
C ILE A 120 1.19 0.29 -23.36
N PRO A 121 1.20 1.37 -22.55
CA PRO A 121 1.45 2.72 -23.06
C PRO A 121 2.86 2.85 -23.62
N THR A 122 3.05 3.78 -24.55
CA THR A 122 4.40 4.11 -25.05
C THR A 122 5.23 4.74 -23.91
N PRO A 123 6.45 4.26 -23.62
CA PRO A 123 7.24 4.69 -22.46
C PRO A 123 7.56 6.19 -22.35
N PHE A 124 7.78 6.87 -23.49
CA PHE A 124 8.19 8.27 -23.54
C PHE A 124 7.25 9.06 -24.47
N PRO A 125 6.00 9.29 -24.05
CA PRO A 125 5.02 9.95 -24.89
C PRO A 125 5.41 11.42 -25.11
N THR A 126 5.15 11.94 -26.32
CA THR A 126 5.38 13.35 -26.66
C THR A 126 4.40 14.30 -25.97
N THR A 127 3.26 13.78 -25.50
CA THR A 127 2.24 14.52 -24.78
C THR A 127 1.78 13.72 -23.57
N TYR A 128 1.87 14.31 -22.38
CA TYR A 128 1.29 13.74 -21.16
C TYR A 128 -0.13 14.26 -20.98
N ALA A 129 -1.08 13.38 -20.71
CA ALA A 129 -2.42 13.80 -20.32
C ALA A 129 -2.37 14.40 -18.90
N ARG A 130 -2.98 15.57 -18.70
CA ARG A 130 -2.98 16.27 -17.40
C ARG A 130 -4.03 15.76 -16.41
N ARG A 131 -4.70 14.63 -16.68
CA ARG A 131 -5.72 14.12 -15.77
C ARG A 131 -5.04 13.36 -14.63
N GLU A 132 -5.20 13.87 -13.41
CA GLU A 132 -4.89 13.07 -12.23
C GLU A 132 -5.77 11.82 -12.24
N PRO A 133 -5.19 10.62 -12.02
CA PRO A 133 -5.99 9.42 -11.86
C PRO A 133 -6.91 9.58 -10.64
N PRO A 134 -8.17 9.09 -10.74
CA PRO A 134 -9.15 9.28 -9.67
C PRO A 134 -8.71 8.61 -8.36
N HIS A 135 -8.08 7.43 -8.45
CA HIS A 135 -7.57 6.67 -7.32
C HIS A 135 -6.27 5.95 -7.69
N HIS A 136 -5.36 5.81 -6.73
CA HIS A 136 -4.20 4.92 -6.88
C HIS A 136 -4.64 3.49 -6.59
N PRO A 137 -4.30 2.50 -7.44
CA PRO A 137 -4.55 1.11 -7.15
C PRO A 137 -3.79 0.72 -5.87
N PRO A 138 -4.39 -0.10 -5.01
CA PRO A 138 -3.67 -0.59 -3.83
C PRO A 138 -2.45 -1.40 -4.29
N PHE A 139 -1.41 -1.50 -3.48
CA PHE A 139 -0.19 -2.26 -3.82
C PHE A 139 0.58 -1.81 -5.07
N LEU A 140 0.37 -0.59 -5.59
CA LEU A 140 1.10 -0.05 -6.75
C LEU A 140 2.62 -0.27 -6.66
N VAL A 141 3.25 0.21 -5.59
CA VAL A 141 4.71 0.06 -5.39
C VAL A 141 5.10 -1.40 -5.14
N PRO A 142 4.46 -2.16 -4.21
CA PRO A 142 4.74 -3.58 -4.02
C PRO A 142 4.67 -4.43 -5.29
N ALA A 143 3.67 -4.23 -6.16
CA ALA A 143 3.48 -5.04 -7.36
C ALA A 143 4.61 -4.83 -8.37
N ILE A 144 5.00 -3.57 -8.61
CA ILE A 144 6.13 -3.24 -9.48
C ILE A 144 7.44 -3.77 -8.89
N LEU A 145 7.67 -3.61 -7.59
CA LEU A 145 8.86 -4.15 -6.92
C LEU A 145 8.97 -5.67 -7.09
N GLU A 146 7.87 -6.40 -6.83
CA GLU A 146 7.84 -7.86 -7.01
C GLU A 146 8.12 -8.24 -8.46
N ARG A 147 7.49 -7.59 -9.44
CA ARG A 147 7.72 -7.85 -10.86
C ARG A 147 9.19 -7.66 -11.26
N LEU A 148 9.84 -6.62 -10.73
CA LEU A 148 11.25 -6.34 -10.99
C LEU A 148 12.17 -7.38 -10.35
N ARG A 149 11.84 -7.86 -9.14
CA ARG A 149 12.57 -8.96 -8.48
C ARG A 149 12.48 -10.29 -9.24
N LEU A 150 11.39 -10.51 -9.97
CA LEU A 150 11.22 -11.68 -10.85
C LEU A 150 11.92 -11.53 -12.21
N SER A 151 12.44 -10.34 -12.54
CA SER A 151 13.17 -10.11 -13.79
C SER A 151 14.66 -10.37 -13.60
N GLU A 152 15.22 -11.32 -14.34
CA GLU A 152 16.67 -11.61 -14.33
C GLU A 152 17.53 -10.36 -14.57
N LYS A 153 17.05 -9.45 -15.43
CA LYS A 153 17.75 -8.22 -15.80
C LYS A 153 17.75 -7.18 -14.68
N TYR A 154 16.64 -7.03 -13.96
CA TYR A 154 16.45 -5.93 -13.02
C TYR A 154 16.62 -6.33 -11.57
N ALA A 155 16.36 -7.59 -11.19
CA ALA A 155 16.49 -8.07 -9.83
C ALA A 155 17.85 -7.75 -9.17
N PRO A 156 19.01 -7.89 -9.84
CA PRO A 156 20.31 -7.56 -9.25
C PRO A 156 20.50 -6.07 -8.93
N LEU A 157 19.71 -5.20 -9.57
CA LEU A 157 19.78 -3.74 -9.43
C LEU A 157 18.86 -3.19 -8.33
N ILE A 158 17.93 -4.01 -7.83
CA ILE A 158 16.96 -3.61 -6.82
C ILE A 158 17.64 -3.51 -5.45
N ARG A 159 17.32 -2.44 -4.72
CA ARG A 159 17.75 -2.20 -3.34
C ARG A 159 16.55 -1.74 -2.52
N LEU A 160 16.05 -2.61 -1.64
CA LEU A 160 15.14 -2.20 -0.57
C LEU A 160 16.01 -1.71 0.59
N VAL A 161 15.80 -0.48 1.05
CA VAL A 161 16.71 0.18 2.00
C VAL A 161 16.02 0.48 3.33
N PRO A 162 16.73 0.51 4.47
CA PRO A 162 16.16 0.79 5.78
C PRO A 162 15.93 2.30 6.00
N GLY A 163 15.31 2.97 5.02
CA GLY A 163 14.99 4.40 5.01
C GLY A 163 14.22 4.78 3.74
N GLU A 164 14.21 6.10 3.44
CA GLU A 164 13.61 6.66 2.22
C GLU A 164 14.54 6.44 1.02
N ALA A 165 13.99 6.01 -0.12
CA ALA A 165 14.77 5.66 -1.31
C ALA A 165 15.55 6.85 -1.91
N ASP A 166 15.03 8.06 -1.79
CA ASP A 166 15.62 9.30 -2.30
C ASP A 166 16.99 9.60 -1.69
N ALA A 167 17.12 9.47 -0.37
CA ALA A 167 18.38 9.65 0.36
C ALA A 167 19.45 8.65 -0.10
N TYR A 168 19.08 7.38 -0.29
CA TYR A 168 20.01 6.36 -0.81
C TYR A 168 20.33 6.55 -2.30
N CYS A 169 19.39 7.07 -3.10
CA CYS A 169 19.68 7.48 -4.48
C CYS A 169 20.71 8.61 -4.52
N ALA A 170 20.55 9.61 -3.65
CA ALA A 170 21.46 10.72 -3.53
C ALA A 170 22.85 10.27 -3.10
N ASP A 171 22.94 9.41 -2.06
CA ASP A 171 24.19 8.85 -1.58
C ASP A 171 24.91 8.00 -2.64
N HIS A 172 24.16 7.19 -3.41
CA HIS A 172 24.73 6.48 -4.55
C HIS A 172 25.35 7.46 -5.56
N ALA A 173 24.64 8.52 -5.92
CA ALA A 173 25.13 9.53 -6.86
C ALA A 173 26.35 10.29 -6.33
N LEU A 174 26.36 10.62 -5.03
CA LEU A 174 27.50 11.26 -4.35
C LEU A 174 28.78 10.44 -4.53
N HIS A 175 28.71 9.14 -4.24
CA HIS A 175 29.88 8.25 -4.25
C HIS A 175 30.27 7.75 -5.65
N HIS A 176 29.30 7.50 -6.54
CA HIS A 176 29.53 6.82 -7.82
C HIS A 176 29.30 7.70 -9.06
N GLY A 177 28.79 8.91 -8.88
CA GLY A 177 28.27 9.78 -9.93
C GLY A 177 27.01 9.22 -10.59
N GLY A 178 26.54 9.91 -11.64
CA GLY A 178 25.37 9.49 -12.41
C GLY A 178 24.20 10.46 -12.27
N CYS A 179 23.05 10.07 -12.78
CA CYS A 179 21.82 10.86 -12.70
C CYS A 179 20.75 10.09 -11.93
N VAL A 180 20.20 10.71 -10.90
CA VAL A 180 19.03 10.21 -10.19
C VAL A 180 17.79 10.58 -10.98
N LEU A 181 16.97 9.59 -11.32
CA LEU A 181 15.71 9.76 -12.00
C LEU A 181 14.57 9.67 -10.98
N THR A 182 13.85 10.78 -10.80
CA THR A 182 12.80 10.93 -9.78
C THR A 182 11.66 11.84 -10.25
N SER A 183 10.58 11.93 -9.47
CA SER A 183 9.58 13.01 -9.59
C SER A 183 9.73 14.06 -8.49
N ASP A 184 10.57 13.83 -7.49
CA ASP A 184 10.80 14.75 -6.37
C ASP A 184 11.90 15.76 -6.70
N SER A 185 11.58 17.04 -6.65
CA SER A 185 12.55 18.10 -6.90
C SER A 185 13.48 18.36 -5.72
N ASP A 186 13.11 17.92 -4.52
CA ASP A 186 13.92 18.12 -3.31
C ASP A 186 15.22 17.34 -3.36
N LEU A 187 15.32 16.36 -4.26
CA LEU A 187 16.55 15.63 -4.55
C LEU A 187 17.70 16.53 -5.02
N LEU A 188 17.39 17.76 -5.47
CA LEU A 188 18.40 18.80 -5.78
C LEU A 188 19.07 19.41 -4.54
N VAL A 189 18.47 19.25 -3.36
CA VAL A 189 18.98 19.76 -2.08
C VAL A 189 19.99 18.81 -1.46
N HIS A 190 19.88 17.51 -1.76
CA HIS A 190 20.89 16.54 -1.33
C HIS A 190 22.25 16.83 -1.96
N ASP A 191 23.31 16.42 -1.26
CA ASP A 191 24.63 16.39 -1.88
C ASP A 191 24.74 15.21 -2.85
N LEU A 192 24.81 15.51 -4.14
CA LEU A 192 25.00 14.51 -5.20
C LEU A 192 26.46 14.44 -5.68
N GLY A 193 27.36 15.19 -5.05
CA GLY A 193 28.73 15.37 -5.48
C GLY A 193 28.86 16.12 -6.82
N PRO A 194 30.10 16.36 -7.28
CA PRO A 194 30.36 17.17 -8.48
C PRO A 194 29.93 16.49 -9.79
N ARG A 195 29.72 15.16 -9.77
CA ARG A 195 29.35 14.36 -10.95
C ARG A 195 27.90 13.87 -10.92
N GLY A 196 27.18 14.13 -9.83
CA GLY A 196 25.78 13.80 -9.68
C GLY A 196 24.86 14.83 -10.32
N ALA A 197 23.68 14.38 -10.69
CA ALA A 197 22.61 15.22 -11.20
C ALA A 197 21.25 14.56 -10.97
N VAL A 198 20.19 15.34 -11.16
CA VAL A 198 18.81 14.88 -11.17
C VAL A 198 18.27 14.97 -12.59
N ILE A 199 17.43 14.02 -12.96
CA ILE A 199 16.53 14.07 -14.11
C ILE A 199 15.12 13.85 -13.58
N LEU A 200 14.15 14.64 -14.04
CA LEU A 200 12.75 14.40 -13.70
C LEU A 200 12.09 13.49 -14.72
N PHE A 201 11.26 12.54 -14.27
CA PHE A 201 10.54 11.63 -15.17
C PHE A 201 9.76 12.37 -16.26
N ARG A 202 9.15 13.51 -15.92
CA ARG A 202 8.37 14.34 -16.84
C ARG A 202 9.20 14.99 -17.96
N ASP A 203 10.51 15.10 -17.79
CA ASP A 203 11.40 15.79 -18.75
C ASP A 203 11.95 14.84 -19.82
N LEU A 204 11.75 13.52 -19.66
CA LEU A 204 12.16 12.48 -20.60
C LEU A 204 11.34 12.54 -21.90
N ARG A 205 12.04 12.64 -23.03
CA ARG A 205 11.43 12.66 -24.35
C ARG A 205 12.35 12.07 -25.41
N THR A 206 11.76 11.48 -26.44
CA THR A 206 12.53 11.10 -27.64
C THR A 206 12.74 12.33 -28.52
N GLY A 207 13.93 12.50 -29.08
CA GLY A 207 14.23 13.64 -29.95
C GLY A 207 15.61 13.55 -30.59
N THR A 208 16.06 14.67 -31.16
CA THR A 208 17.41 14.82 -31.72
C THR A 208 18.10 15.99 -31.03
N LEU A 209 19.30 15.76 -30.51
CA LEU A 209 20.17 16.77 -29.90
C LEU A 209 21.53 16.69 -30.58
N ASP A 210 22.05 17.82 -31.06
CA ASP A 210 23.34 17.91 -31.76
C ASP A 210 23.50 16.90 -32.91
N GLY A 211 22.43 16.65 -33.66
CA GLY A 211 22.41 15.70 -34.78
C GLY A 211 22.26 14.22 -34.37
N HIS A 212 22.23 13.91 -33.08
CA HIS A 212 22.07 12.55 -32.56
C HIS A 212 20.64 12.29 -32.07
N ARG A 213 20.00 11.27 -32.63
CA ARG A 213 18.65 10.83 -32.20
C ARG A 213 18.75 9.92 -30.98
N GLY A 214 17.92 10.17 -29.98
CA GLY A 214 17.83 9.30 -28.80
C GLY A 214 16.87 9.85 -27.74
N LEU A 215 17.07 9.37 -26.51
CA LEU A 215 16.35 9.84 -25.34
C LEU A 215 17.06 11.08 -24.79
N ILE A 216 16.32 12.18 -24.66
CA ILE A 216 16.80 13.47 -24.18
C ILE A 216 16.06 13.80 -22.89
N ALA A 217 16.75 14.40 -21.94
CA ALA A 217 16.12 14.98 -20.76
C ALA A 217 16.88 16.21 -20.29
N ALA A 218 16.18 17.08 -19.55
CA ALA A 218 16.82 18.14 -18.81
C ALA A 218 17.57 17.53 -17.61
N ARG A 219 18.88 17.77 -17.56
CA ARG A 219 19.77 17.33 -16.49
C ARG A 219 20.06 18.51 -15.56
N TYR A 220 19.83 18.31 -14.27
CA TYR A 220 20.00 19.33 -13.23
C TYR A 220 21.15 18.92 -12.30
N SER A 221 22.32 19.55 -12.43
CA SER A 221 23.45 19.29 -11.52
C SER A 221 23.46 20.35 -10.40
N PRO A 222 23.27 19.98 -9.12
CA PRO A 222 23.31 20.95 -8.02
C PRO A 222 24.59 21.80 -8.03
N ALA A 223 25.75 21.18 -8.29
CA ALA A 223 27.03 21.87 -8.38
C ALA A 223 27.06 22.93 -9.50
N SER A 224 26.65 22.56 -10.73
CA SER A 224 26.62 23.52 -11.85
C SER A 224 25.56 24.61 -11.65
N ILE A 225 24.45 24.31 -10.98
CA ILE A 225 23.41 25.29 -10.66
C ILE A 225 23.94 26.28 -9.63
N ALA A 226 24.60 25.80 -8.56
CA ALA A 226 25.22 26.65 -7.55
C ALA A 226 26.24 27.62 -8.15
N GLU A 227 27.10 27.13 -9.03
CA GLU A 227 28.09 27.95 -9.76
C GLU A 227 27.44 29.08 -10.56
N ARG A 228 26.42 28.76 -11.37
CA ARG A 228 25.70 29.77 -12.19
C ARG A 228 24.96 30.79 -11.33
N LEU A 229 24.44 30.37 -10.18
CA LEU A 229 23.78 31.21 -9.20
C LEU A 229 24.75 31.97 -8.29
N ARG A 230 26.07 31.77 -8.45
CA ARG A 230 27.12 32.34 -7.57
C ARG A 230 26.90 31.99 -6.09
N LEU A 231 26.32 30.85 -5.82
CA LEU A 231 26.24 30.28 -4.48
C LEU A 231 27.59 29.64 -4.13
N PRO A 232 27.87 29.38 -2.84
CA PRO A 232 29.03 28.61 -2.45
C PRO A 232 29.18 27.33 -3.29
N PRO A 233 30.40 26.97 -3.75
CA PRO A 233 30.62 25.94 -4.78
C PRO A 233 30.36 24.49 -4.31
N THR A 234 29.94 24.31 -3.06
CA THR A 234 29.54 23.01 -2.48
C THR A 234 28.01 22.85 -2.50
N SER A 235 27.53 21.64 -2.24
CA SER A 235 26.10 21.34 -2.00
C SER A 235 25.46 22.29 -0.98
N ALA A 236 26.24 22.80 -0.03
CA ALA A 236 25.84 23.81 0.95
C ALA A 236 25.21 25.06 0.33
N GLY A 237 25.61 25.46 -0.88
CA GLY A 237 25.02 26.62 -1.56
C GLY A 237 23.53 26.42 -1.88
N ILE A 238 23.19 25.29 -2.52
CA ILE A 238 21.79 24.95 -2.83
C ILE A 238 21.00 24.67 -1.55
N GLN A 239 21.61 24.03 -0.56
CA GLN A 239 20.99 23.76 0.73
C GLN A 239 20.60 25.04 1.47
N ARG A 240 21.50 26.03 1.56
CA ARG A 240 21.19 27.34 2.15
C ARG A 240 20.11 28.08 1.38
N PHE A 241 20.18 28.06 0.04
CA PHE A 241 19.12 28.62 -0.79
C PHE A 241 17.76 27.97 -0.51
N ALA A 242 17.73 26.65 -0.40
CA ALA A 242 16.53 25.88 -0.12
C ALA A 242 15.98 26.13 1.30
N HIS A 243 16.85 26.31 2.29
CA HIS A 243 16.48 26.71 3.64
C HIS A 243 15.78 28.08 3.64
N GLU A 244 16.38 29.08 2.99
CA GLU A 244 15.79 30.42 2.88
C GLU A 244 14.43 30.40 2.16
N LEU A 245 14.30 29.55 1.14
CA LEU A 245 13.05 29.37 0.42
C LEU A 245 11.97 28.70 1.29
N SER A 246 12.36 27.73 2.12
CA SER A 246 11.45 27.04 3.04
C SER A 246 10.87 27.97 4.11
N ARG A 247 11.61 29.02 4.49
CA ARG A 247 11.20 30.02 5.49
C ARG A 247 10.22 31.04 4.93
N ASP A 248 10.45 31.52 3.71
CA ASP A 248 9.58 32.50 3.07
C ASP A 248 9.49 32.27 1.55
N PRO A 249 8.55 31.41 1.10
CA PRO A 249 8.45 31.03 -0.31
C PRO A 249 8.06 32.14 -1.28
N TYR A 250 7.72 33.34 -0.79
CA TYR A 250 7.17 34.43 -1.60
C TYR A 250 8.21 35.50 -1.95
N LYS A 251 9.44 35.41 -1.44
CA LYS A 251 10.54 36.30 -1.82
C LYS A 251 10.99 36.04 -3.26
N SER A 252 11.59 37.06 -3.86
CA SER A 252 12.15 36.95 -5.21
C SER A 252 13.46 36.16 -5.20
N LEU A 253 13.83 35.58 -6.36
CA LEU A 253 15.09 34.85 -6.53
C LEU A 253 16.33 35.66 -6.05
N PRO A 254 16.53 36.94 -6.42
CA PRO A 254 17.66 37.72 -5.92
C PRO A 254 17.70 37.86 -4.40
N GLN A 255 16.55 38.00 -3.74
CA GLN A 255 16.47 38.11 -2.29
C GLN A 255 16.89 36.81 -1.60
N HIS A 256 16.44 35.66 -2.13
CA HIS A 256 16.86 34.36 -1.62
C HIS A 256 18.36 34.11 -1.81
N LEU A 257 18.91 34.46 -2.99
CA LEU A 257 20.34 34.31 -3.26
C LEU A 257 21.18 35.18 -2.32
N GLN A 258 20.79 36.44 -2.13
CA GLN A 258 21.46 37.36 -1.21
C GLN A 258 21.43 36.84 0.22
N ALA A 259 20.27 36.37 0.70
CA ALA A 259 20.14 35.81 2.04
C ALA A 259 21.02 34.55 2.21
N ALA A 260 20.98 33.63 1.24
CA ALA A 260 21.79 32.41 1.29
C ALA A 260 23.30 32.70 1.31
N GLN A 261 23.76 33.68 0.52
CA GLN A 261 25.17 34.12 0.51
C GLN A 261 25.57 34.80 1.82
N GLN A 262 24.73 35.70 2.34
CA GLN A 262 24.98 36.39 3.61
C GLN A 262 25.09 35.39 4.76
N ARG A 263 24.13 34.46 4.87
CA ARG A 263 24.14 33.42 5.90
C ARG A 263 25.32 32.47 5.78
N ALA A 264 25.79 32.18 4.57
CA ALA A 264 27.02 31.41 4.38
C ALA A 264 28.28 32.14 4.89
N SER A 265 28.29 33.48 4.85
CA SER A 265 29.43 34.28 5.30
C SER A 265 29.47 34.57 6.79
N THR A 266 28.33 34.43 7.48
CA THR A 266 28.16 34.71 8.93
C THR A 266 27.85 33.43 9.72
N GLU A 267 28.24 32.27 9.19
CA GLU A 267 28.05 30.99 9.87
C GLU A 267 28.85 30.96 11.18
N GLY A 268 28.19 30.57 12.28
CA GLY A 268 28.76 30.63 13.63
C GLY A 268 28.49 31.93 14.39
N ASP A 269 27.94 32.97 13.74
CA ASP A 269 27.62 34.25 14.40
C ASP A 269 26.27 34.22 15.13
N ASP A 270 25.33 33.37 14.69
CA ASP A 270 23.97 33.25 15.25
C ASP A 270 23.62 31.78 15.49
N ALA A 271 23.87 31.33 16.72
CA ALA A 271 23.65 29.93 17.11
C ALA A 271 22.19 29.47 16.94
N ALA A 272 21.21 30.35 17.03
CA ALA A 272 19.80 29.99 16.86
C ALA A 272 19.47 29.74 15.39
N GLU A 273 20.00 30.58 14.50
CA GLU A 273 19.89 30.39 13.05
C GLU A 273 20.64 29.14 12.59
N ASP A 274 21.86 28.92 13.08
CA ASP A 274 22.66 27.74 12.75
C ASP A 274 21.93 26.47 13.19
N ALA A 275 21.34 26.45 14.39
CA ALA A 275 20.54 25.32 14.85
C ALA A 275 19.28 25.07 13.98
N ALA A 276 18.63 26.13 13.48
CA ALA A 276 17.49 26.01 12.57
C ALA A 276 17.91 25.45 11.20
N TYR A 277 19.02 25.93 10.66
CA TYR A 277 19.60 25.42 9.42
C TYR A 277 20.01 23.95 9.55
N GLU A 278 20.68 23.59 10.65
CA GLU A 278 21.05 22.19 10.92
C GLU A 278 19.83 21.29 11.05
N THR A 279 18.75 21.77 11.66
CA THR A 279 17.48 21.04 11.74
C THR A 279 16.87 20.82 10.37
N PHE A 280 16.86 21.85 9.51
CA PHE A 280 16.40 21.76 8.13
C PHE A 280 17.23 20.77 7.31
N LEU A 281 18.55 20.73 7.53
CA LEU A 281 19.47 19.88 6.78
C LEU A 281 19.36 18.39 7.08
N ARG A 282 18.87 17.99 8.26
CA ARG A 282 18.85 16.58 8.70
C ARG A 282 18.37 15.59 7.63
N PRO A 283 17.27 15.83 6.90
CA PRO A 283 16.77 14.89 5.88
C PRO A 283 17.66 14.78 4.64
N TYR A 284 18.54 15.77 4.41
CA TYR A 284 19.37 15.89 3.21
C TYR A 284 20.83 15.50 3.42
N ARG A 285 21.21 15.13 4.66
CA ARG A 285 22.57 14.71 4.99
C ARG A 285 22.91 13.40 4.29
N ALA A 286 24.16 13.30 3.82
CA ALA A 286 24.69 12.06 3.27
C ALA A 286 24.71 10.96 4.35
N HIS A 287 24.62 9.71 3.93
CA HIS A 287 24.66 8.60 4.87
C HIS A 287 26.09 8.38 5.37
N ASP A 288 26.22 8.07 6.65
CA ASP A 288 27.51 7.67 7.22
C ASP A 288 27.84 6.20 6.87
N ALA A 289 29.05 5.78 7.23
CA ALA A 289 29.52 4.42 6.97
C ALA A 289 28.67 3.37 7.69
N GLN A 290 28.15 3.69 8.88
CA GLN A 290 27.30 2.78 9.64
C GLN A 290 25.96 2.55 8.95
N THR A 291 25.29 3.63 8.51
CA THR A 291 24.02 3.58 7.78
C THR A 291 24.17 2.81 6.48
N THR A 292 25.28 3.03 5.76
CA THR A 292 25.59 2.31 4.52
C THR A 292 25.76 0.80 4.77
N ALA A 293 26.56 0.42 5.77
CA ALA A 293 26.77 -0.99 6.14
C ALA A 293 25.47 -1.67 6.61
N ALA A 294 24.63 -0.94 7.34
CA ALA A 294 23.33 -1.44 7.79
C ALA A 294 22.38 -1.70 6.61
N ALA A 295 22.38 -0.82 5.60
CA ALA A 295 21.60 -1.02 4.38
C ALA A 295 22.07 -2.22 3.55
N GLU A 296 23.38 -2.45 3.46
CA GLU A 296 23.94 -3.65 2.84
C GLU A 296 23.54 -4.92 3.60
N THR A 297 23.61 -4.90 4.93
CA THR A 297 23.18 -6.00 5.80
C THR A 297 21.70 -6.30 5.62
N PHE A 298 20.86 -5.27 5.58
CA PHE A 298 19.42 -5.43 5.34
C PHE A 298 19.12 -5.98 3.95
N ALA A 299 19.81 -5.50 2.91
CA ALA A 299 19.67 -6.02 1.55
C ALA A 299 20.14 -7.48 1.44
N ALA A 300 21.18 -7.87 2.19
CA ALA A 300 21.73 -9.23 2.21
C ALA A 300 20.78 -10.27 2.82
N LEU A 301 19.77 -9.85 3.60
CA LEU A 301 18.73 -10.77 4.09
C LEU A 301 17.95 -11.45 2.95
N ALA A 302 17.97 -10.86 1.74
CA ALA A 302 17.31 -11.38 0.54
C ALA A 302 15.82 -11.74 0.75
N THR A 303 15.16 -11.04 1.67
CA THR A 303 13.76 -11.29 2.02
C THR A 303 12.81 -10.68 0.99
N PRO A 304 11.62 -11.28 0.78
CA PRO A 304 10.62 -10.74 -0.15
C PRO A 304 9.84 -9.54 0.43
N LEU A 305 10.42 -8.81 1.40
CA LEU A 305 9.75 -7.69 2.05
C LEU A 305 9.31 -6.64 1.04
N ASP A 306 8.06 -6.22 1.14
CA ASP A 306 7.55 -5.02 0.50
C ASP A 306 7.70 -3.79 1.43
N PRO A 307 7.59 -2.55 0.91
CA PRO A 307 7.82 -1.35 1.70
C PRO A 307 7.02 -1.26 3.00
N ARG A 308 5.78 -1.78 3.05
CA ARG A 308 4.91 -1.66 4.23
C ARG A 308 5.27 -2.65 5.32
N VAL A 309 5.56 -3.89 4.92
CA VAL A 309 6.01 -4.91 5.88
C VAL A 309 7.41 -4.57 6.37
N SER A 310 8.29 -4.10 5.48
CA SER A 310 9.60 -3.55 5.83
C SER A 310 9.48 -2.45 6.88
N GLU A 311 8.57 -1.49 6.68
CA GLU A 311 8.39 -0.39 7.63
C GLU A 311 7.91 -0.89 9.00
N LEU A 312 7.05 -1.90 9.04
CA LEU A 312 6.61 -2.51 10.30
C LEU A 312 7.76 -3.21 11.03
N VAL A 313 8.53 -4.05 10.35
CA VAL A 313 9.59 -4.85 11.00
C VAL A 313 10.75 -3.96 11.46
N LEU A 314 11.07 -2.90 10.71
CA LEU A 314 12.11 -1.93 11.06
C LEU A 314 11.71 -0.95 12.18
N GLN A 315 10.49 -1.06 12.73
CA GLN A 315 10.10 -0.43 14.00
C GLN A 315 10.53 -1.26 15.22
N SER A 316 11.05 -2.48 15.05
CA SER A 316 11.57 -3.30 16.17
C SER A 316 12.98 -2.85 16.56
N PRO A 317 13.22 -2.34 17.77
CA PRO A 317 14.56 -1.94 18.21
C PRO A 317 15.54 -3.12 18.19
N ALA A 318 15.08 -4.31 18.57
CA ALA A 318 15.89 -5.53 18.56
C ALA A 318 16.38 -5.88 17.14
N LEU A 319 15.50 -5.78 16.14
CA LEU A 319 15.87 -6.01 14.75
C LEU A 319 16.83 -4.95 14.22
N ARG A 320 16.55 -3.66 14.50
CA ARG A 320 17.43 -2.55 14.08
C ARG A 320 18.84 -2.70 14.63
N SER A 321 18.95 -2.97 15.94
CA SER A 321 20.22 -3.21 16.62
C SER A 321 20.99 -4.36 15.97
N ARG A 322 20.31 -5.47 15.68
CA ARG A 322 20.92 -6.62 15.00
C ARG A 322 21.42 -6.31 13.58
N LEU A 323 20.72 -5.43 12.87
CA LEU A 323 21.11 -4.98 11.53
C LEU A 323 22.12 -3.82 11.54
N GLY A 324 22.53 -3.34 12.72
CA GLY A 324 23.41 -2.19 12.85
C GLY A 324 22.78 -0.85 12.44
N ILE A 325 21.45 -0.82 12.27
CA ILE A 325 20.72 0.39 11.87
C ILE A 325 20.72 1.36 13.06
N PRO A 326 21.21 2.61 12.90
CA PRO A 326 21.21 3.61 13.96
C PRO A 326 19.80 3.83 14.54
N GLU A 327 19.74 4.10 15.84
CA GLU A 327 18.51 4.60 16.46
C GLU A 327 18.21 6.01 15.92
N GLU A 328 16.93 6.37 15.89
CA GLU A 328 16.58 7.78 15.64
C GLU A 328 17.13 8.61 16.80
N GLU A 329 17.69 9.80 16.54
CA GLU A 329 18.27 10.62 17.61
C GLU A 329 17.17 11.25 18.49
N ASP A 330 17.35 11.18 19.81
CA ASP A 330 16.50 11.87 20.78
C ASP A 330 16.37 13.36 20.43
N GLY A 331 15.12 13.83 20.24
CA GLY A 331 14.83 15.22 19.86
C GLY A 331 14.69 15.49 18.37
N GLN A 332 14.72 14.47 17.51
CA GLN A 332 14.18 14.60 16.15
C GLN A 332 12.66 14.85 16.22
N GLU A 333 12.14 15.81 15.45
CA GLU A 333 10.70 16.04 15.37
C GLU A 333 9.99 14.75 14.96
N GLY A 334 9.06 14.28 15.80
CA GLY A 334 8.33 13.05 15.57
C GLY A 334 9.04 11.78 16.05
N HIS A 335 10.23 11.85 16.66
CA HIS A 335 10.90 10.70 17.29
C HIS A 335 9.91 9.92 18.16
N ARG A 336 9.78 8.62 17.91
CA ARG A 336 8.93 7.76 18.73
C ARG A 336 9.75 7.21 19.89
N ALA A 337 9.23 7.38 21.10
CA ALA A 337 9.80 6.71 22.27
C ALA A 337 9.98 5.21 21.97
N PRO A 338 11.04 4.54 22.46
CA PRO A 338 11.28 3.12 22.22
C PRO A 338 10.09 2.23 22.58
N ASP A 339 9.27 2.66 23.56
CA ASP A 339 8.07 1.96 24.01
C ASP A 339 6.80 2.30 23.23
N SER A 340 6.92 3.09 22.15
CA SER A 340 5.78 3.47 21.33
C SER A 340 5.18 2.26 20.63
N GLU A 341 3.87 2.25 20.52
CA GLU A 341 3.15 1.22 19.79
C GLU A 341 3.58 1.20 18.31
N PRO A 342 4.05 0.06 17.78
CA PRO A 342 4.35 -0.08 16.36
C PRO A 342 3.09 0.15 15.53
N LEU A 343 3.26 0.69 14.32
CA LEU A 343 2.14 0.94 13.44
C LEU A 343 2.37 0.52 11.99
N ILE A 344 1.25 0.30 11.32
CA ILE A 344 1.23 -0.07 9.90
C ILE A 344 0.09 0.66 9.20
N PHE A 345 0.40 1.23 8.03
CA PHE A 345 -0.56 1.86 7.14
C PHE A 345 -0.95 0.87 6.03
N LEU A 346 -2.11 0.24 6.20
CA LEU A 346 -2.63 -0.70 5.21
C LEU A 346 -3.11 0.07 3.96
N PRO A 347 -2.92 -0.47 2.75
CA PRO A 347 -3.44 0.14 1.54
C PRO A 347 -4.95 0.41 1.63
N LEU A 348 -5.37 1.57 1.10
CA LEU A 348 -6.79 1.84 0.94
C LEU A 348 -7.35 0.90 -0.13
N LEU A 349 -8.29 0.05 0.28
CA LEU A 349 -9.05 -0.81 -0.64
C LEU A 349 -10.30 -0.08 -1.09
N MET A 350 -10.81 -0.45 -2.27
CA MET A 350 -12.07 0.08 -2.77
C MET A 350 -13.21 -0.72 -2.14
N ASP A 351 -13.55 -0.38 -0.89
CA ASP A 351 -14.56 -1.06 -0.09
C ASP A 351 -15.72 -0.10 0.28
N CYS A 352 -16.85 -0.65 0.73
CA CYS A 352 -18.02 0.16 1.09
C CYS A 352 -17.76 1.03 2.35
N PRO A 353 -17.84 2.37 2.27
CA PRO A 353 -17.68 3.26 3.43
C PRO A 353 -18.71 3.08 4.54
N ALA A 354 -19.91 2.56 4.22
CA ALA A 354 -20.98 2.30 5.18
C ALA A 354 -20.79 0.99 5.98
N ARG A 355 -19.75 0.20 5.68
CA ARG A 355 -19.44 -1.06 6.36
C ARG A 355 -18.13 -0.94 7.14
N PRO A 356 -17.87 -1.81 8.14
CA PRO A 356 -16.53 -1.99 8.69
C PRO A 356 -15.51 -2.20 7.58
N SER A 357 -14.27 -1.78 7.79
CA SER A 357 -13.19 -1.93 6.81
C SER A 357 -13.07 -3.38 6.32
N ALA A 358 -12.86 -3.59 5.01
CA ALA A 358 -12.66 -4.93 4.44
C ALA A 358 -11.51 -5.73 5.10
N TRP A 359 -10.48 -5.02 5.58
CA TRP A 359 -9.40 -5.57 6.42
C TRP A 359 -9.82 -6.28 7.71
N GLU A 360 -11.07 -6.13 8.19
CA GLU A 360 -11.59 -6.88 9.34
C GLU A 360 -11.69 -8.38 9.06
N ALA A 361 -12.09 -8.76 7.84
CA ALA A 361 -12.38 -10.15 7.50
C ALA A 361 -11.18 -11.10 7.71
N SER A 362 -9.96 -10.57 7.62
CA SER A 362 -8.71 -11.32 7.76
C SER A 362 -7.81 -10.76 8.86
N LEU A 363 -8.39 -10.07 9.85
CA LEU A 363 -7.65 -9.46 10.96
C LEU A 363 -6.72 -10.47 11.65
N ASP A 364 -7.23 -11.66 11.92
CA ASP A 364 -6.55 -12.71 12.68
C ASP A 364 -5.30 -13.25 11.98
N VAL A 365 -5.27 -13.23 10.65
CA VAL A 365 -4.08 -13.60 9.86
C VAL A 365 -2.95 -12.58 10.09
N ARG A 366 -3.27 -11.29 10.07
CA ARG A 366 -2.26 -10.24 10.34
C ARG A 366 -1.84 -10.24 11.80
N ARG A 367 -2.80 -10.42 12.71
CA ARG A 367 -2.57 -10.56 14.15
C ARG A 367 -1.61 -11.71 14.47
N LEU A 368 -1.74 -12.85 13.78
CA LEU A 368 -0.78 -13.94 13.86
C LEU A 368 0.63 -13.49 13.46
N GLY A 369 0.77 -12.87 12.29
CA GLY A 369 2.05 -12.36 11.79
C GLY A 369 2.71 -11.38 12.78
N TYR A 370 1.92 -10.46 13.32
CA TYR A 370 2.40 -9.49 14.32
C TYR A 370 2.84 -10.15 15.63
N ALA A 371 2.08 -11.15 16.10
CA ALA A 371 2.44 -11.89 17.32
C ALA A 371 3.72 -12.70 17.13
N LEU A 372 3.92 -13.33 15.97
CA LEU A 372 5.15 -14.03 15.62
C LEU A 372 6.35 -13.08 15.52
N LEU A 373 6.16 -11.92 14.88
CA LEU A 373 7.19 -10.89 14.81
C LEU A 373 7.61 -10.41 16.20
N ARG A 374 6.66 -10.15 17.10
CA ARG A 374 6.94 -9.79 18.50
C ARG A 374 7.69 -10.92 19.22
N ALA A 375 7.30 -12.18 19.01
CA ALA A 375 7.93 -13.32 19.68
C ALA A 375 9.42 -13.47 19.33
N ALA A 376 9.80 -13.20 18.08
CA ALA A 376 11.20 -13.28 17.65
C ALA A 376 11.99 -11.97 17.82
N HIS A 377 11.33 -10.83 17.62
CA HIS A 377 11.94 -9.50 17.65
C HIS A 377 11.09 -8.57 18.50
N PRO A 378 11.21 -8.64 19.84
CA PRO A 378 10.30 -7.98 20.77
C PRO A 378 10.15 -6.48 20.51
N PHE A 379 8.89 -6.05 20.49
CA PHE A 379 8.50 -4.67 20.73
C PHE A 379 8.12 -4.54 22.20
N ALA A 380 8.34 -3.38 22.82
CA ALA A 380 7.87 -3.15 24.18
C ALA A 380 6.33 -3.14 24.27
N ALA A 381 5.64 -2.76 23.19
CA ALA A 381 4.19 -2.70 23.15
C ALA A 381 3.51 -4.07 22.99
N ALA A 382 2.40 -4.27 23.70
CA ALA A 382 1.57 -5.48 23.61
C ALA A 382 0.61 -5.51 22.40
N SER A 383 0.65 -4.48 21.55
CA SER A 383 -0.29 -4.29 20.44
C SER A 383 0.38 -3.59 19.26
N ILE A 384 -0.28 -3.65 18.10
CA ILE A 384 0.10 -2.93 16.88
C ILE A 384 -1.07 -2.06 16.43
N ARG A 385 -0.79 -0.83 15.99
CA ARG A 385 -1.79 0.12 15.50
C ARG A 385 -1.91 0.07 13.98
N GLU A 386 -3.09 -0.32 13.50
CA GLU A 386 -3.41 -0.33 12.08
C GLU A 386 -4.13 0.94 11.65
N TYR A 387 -3.59 1.63 10.65
CA TYR A 387 -4.29 2.67 9.90
C TYR A 387 -4.86 2.06 8.63
N ARG A 388 -6.18 2.19 8.46
CA ARG A 388 -6.96 1.61 7.36
C ARG A 388 -7.67 2.72 6.58
N ARG A 389 -8.99 2.74 6.52
CA ARG A 389 -9.75 3.93 6.10
C ARG A 389 -9.88 4.89 7.28
N VAL A 390 -9.66 6.19 7.06
CA VAL A 390 -9.77 7.22 8.11
C VAL A 390 -10.84 8.25 7.75
N GLN A 391 -11.46 8.86 8.76
CA GLN A 391 -12.53 9.86 8.59
C GLN A 391 -12.09 11.28 8.96
N SER A 392 -11.01 11.41 9.74
CA SER A 392 -10.47 12.70 10.17
C SER A 392 -8.95 12.63 10.32
N ALA A 393 -8.31 13.78 10.36
CA ALA A 393 -6.88 13.91 10.68
C ALA A 393 -6.55 13.57 12.14
N SER A 394 -7.57 13.46 13.01
CA SER A 394 -7.43 13.04 14.42
C SER A 394 -7.67 11.54 14.61
N ASN A 395 -7.81 10.76 13.54
CA ASN A 395 -8.07 9.33 13.64
C ASN A 395 -6.92 8.61 14.34
N ALA A 396 -7.24 7.88 15.41
CA ALA A 396 -6.25 7.17 16.23
C ALA A 396 -5.81 5.82 15.64
N GLY A 397 -6.35 5.37 14.50
CA GLY A 397 -6.15 4.01 14.02
C GLY A 397 -6.86 2.95 14.88
N LYS A 398 -6.68 1.68 14.54
CA LYS A 398 -7.20 0.54 15.30
C LYS A 398 -6.06 -0.18 16.02
N GLN A 399 -6.15 -0.27 17.34
CA GLN A 399 -5.23 -1.04 18.17
C GLN A 399 -5.55 -2.53 18.07
N ILE A 400 -4.53 -3.33 17.72
CA ILE A 400 -4.63 -4.78 17.58
C ILE A 400 -3.81 -5.44 18.71
N PRO A 401 -4.45 -5.95 19.78
CA PRO A 401 -3.74 -6.65 20.84
C PRO A 401 -3.13 -7.94 20.30
N LEU A 402 -1.91 -8.29 20.68
CA LEU A 402 -1.24 -9.50 20.18
C LEU A 402 -1.58 -10.72 21.03
N TRP A 403 -1.49 -11.90 20.44
CA TRP A 403 -1.68 -13.16 21.16
C TRP A 403 -0.39 -13.57 21.87
N ASP A 404 -0.55 -14.20 23.04
CA ASP A 404 0.56 -14.77 23.79
C ASP A 404 0.91 -16.18 23.29
N ASP A 405 -0.07 -16.91 22.73
CA ASP A 405 0.11 -18.20 22.06
C ASP A 405 -0.15 -18.10 20.55
N PRO A 406 0.84 -17.64 19.76
CA PRO A 406 0.72 -17.62 18.30
C PRO A 406 0.78 -19.02 17.67
N GLN A 407 1.30 -20.04 18.37
CA GLN A 407 1.47 -21.40 17.83
C GLN A 407 0.12 -22.08 17.56
N SER A 408 -0.77 -22.11 18.55
CA SER A 408 -2.11 -22.70 18.38
C SER A 408 -2.92 -22.01 17.27
N ARG A 409 -2.70 -20.70 17.08
CA ARG A 409 -3.36 -19.90 16.03
C ARG A 409 -2.78 -20.21 14.65
N ALA A 410 -1.47 -20.46 14.57
CA ALA A 410 -0.80 -20.93 13.36
C ALA A 410 -1.33 -22.31 12.91
N GLU A 411 -1.54 -23.24 13.84
CA GLU A 411 -2.11 -24.57 13.57
C GLU A 411 -3.52 -24.48 12.99
N ALA A 412 -4.39 -23.68 13.61
CA ALA A 412 -5.74 -23.46 13.13
C ALA A 412 -5.76 -22.86 11.71
N LEU A 413 -4.90 -21.86 11.45
CA LEU A 413 -4.79 -21.24 10.13
C LEU A 413 -4.25 -22.22 9.08
N LEU A 414 -3.24 -23.02 9.41
CA LEU A 414 -2.70 -24.05 8.51
C LEU A 414 -3.77 -25.04 8.08
N CYS A 415 -4.56 -25.55 9.03
CA CYS A 415 -5.68 -26.44 8.76
C CYS A 415 -6.70 -25.78 7.81
N GLN A 416 -7.03 -24.51 8.03
CA GLN A 416 -7.94 -23.77 7.15
C GLN A 416 -7.39 -23.56 5.74
N LEU A 417 -6.09 -23.28 5.60
CA LEU A 417 -5.41 -23.13 4.31
C LEU A 417 -5.40 -24.45 3.53
N GLN A 418 -5.03 -25.55 4.19
CA GLN A 418 -5.03 -26.88 3.58
C GLN A 418 -6.43 -27.29 3.12
N HIS A 419 -7.46 -27.04 3.93
CA HIS A 419 -8.84 -27.26 3.52
C HIS A 419 -9.22 -26.38 2.32
N ALA A 420 -8.81 -25.11 2.29
CA ALA A 420 -9.10 -24.20 1.18
C ALA A 420 -8.43 -24.66 -0.13
N ALA A 421 -7.17 -25.09 -0.06
CA ALA A 421 -6.44 -25.66 -1.19
C ALA A 421 -7.13 -26.93 -1.72
N HIS A 422 -7.48 -27.85 -0.81
CA HIS A 422 -8.19 -29.08 -1.15
C HIS A 422 -9.58 -28.82 -1.76
N PHE A 423 -10.32 -27.82 -1.25
CA PHE A 423 -11.58 -27.38 -1.85
C PHE A 423 -11.38 -26.92 -3.31
N GLU A 424 -10.28 -26.24 -3.60
CA GLU A 424 -9.97 -25.78 -4.96
C GLU A 424 -9.58 -26.95 -5.89
N GLU A 425 -8.72 -27.85 -5.42
CA GLU A 425 -8.19 -28.98 -6.19
C GLU A 425 -9.23 -30.10 -6.42
N GLU A 426 -9.83 -30.64 -5.34
CA GLU A 426 -10.69 -31.83 -5.45
C GLU A 426 -12.08 -31.54 -6.00
N ALA A 427 -12.64 -30.36 -5.69
CA ALA A 427 -13.92 -29.96 -6.26
C ALA A 427 -13.80 -29.47 -7.73
N ARG A 428 -12.58 -29.49 -8.29
CA ARG A 428 -12.22 -28.83 -9.57
C ARG A 428 -12.81 -27.42 -9.60
N ALA A 429 -12.61 -26.70 -8.51
CA ALA A 429 -13.18 -25.38 -8.31
C ALA A 429 -12.65 -24.40 -9.36
N ALA A 430 -13.40 -23.34 -9.62
CA ALA A 430 -12.86 -22.23 -10.39
C ALA A 430 -11.62 -21.65 -9.66
N LYS A 431 -10.61 -21.21 -10.42
CA LYS A 431 -9.37 -20.63 -9.87
C LYS A 431 -9.72 -19.48 -8.91
N GLY A 432 -9.16 -19.47 -7.71
CA GLY A 432 -9.43 -18.48 -6.66
C GLY A 432 -10.62 -18.82 -5.75
N ALA A 433 -11.34 -19.92 -6.00
CA ALA A 433 -12.44 -20.35 -5.14
C ALA A 433 -11.97 -20.71 -3.72
N GLY A 434 -10.78 -21.27 -3.55
CA GLY A 434 -10.20 -21.57 -2.24
C GLY A 434 -9.97 -20.31 -1.41
N LEU A 435 -9.41 -19.26 -2.03
CA LEU A 435 -9.21 -17.97 -1.38
C LEU A 435 -10.53 -17.30 -0.99
N LEU A 436 -11.54 -17.32 -1.87
CA LEU A 436 -12.88 -16.83 -1.55
C LEU A 436 -13.45 -17.60 -0.34
N ALA A 437 -13.39 -18.93 -0.38
CA ALA A 437 -13.92 -19.77 0.68
C ALA A 437 -13.22 -19.52 2.02
N LEU A 438 -11.89 -19.37 2.03
CA LEU A 438 -11.11 -18.99 3.21
C LEU A 438 -11.54 -17.61 3.74
N THR A 439 -11.70 -16.63 2.85
CA THR A 439 -12.13 -15.26 3.21
C THR A 439 -13.47 -15.30 3.94
N LEU A 440 -14.45 -16.07 3.45
CA LEU A 440 -15.75 -16.22 4.10
C LEU A 440 -15.61 -16.82 5.50
N ARG A 441 -14.80 -17.86 5.65
CA ARG A 441 -14.60 -18.53 6.93
C ARG A 441 -13.94 -17.61 7.96
N LEU A 442 -12.94 -16.85 7.54
CA LEU A 442 -12.27 -15.87 8.40
C LEU A 442 -13.22 -14.73 8.80
N ASP A 443 -14.01 -14.18 7.86
CA ASP A 443 -15.02 -13.17 8.16
C ASP A 443 -16.05 -13.68 9.19
N MET A 444 -16.50 -14.93 9.03
CA MET A 444 -17.42 -15.56 9.98
C MET A 444 -16.79 -15.77 11.36
N ALA A 445 -15.54 -16.21 11.44
CA ALA A 445 -14.83 -16.40 12.70
C ALA A 445 -14.66 -15.07 13.44
N VAL A 446 -14.17 -14.03 12.76
CA VAL A 446 -13.98 -12.70 13.33
C VAL A 446 -15.32 -12.07 13.75
N ALA A 447 -16.38 -12.25 12.95
CA ALA A 447 -17.71 -11.76 13.29
C ALA A 447 -18.27 -12.46 14.54
N ALA A 448 -18.12 -13.78 14.64
CA ALA A 448 -18.55 -14.57 15.79
C ALA A 448 -17.83 -14.16 17.08
N GLU A 449 -16.50 -14.01 17.04
CA GLU A 449 -15.71 -13.54 18.19
C GLU A 449 -16.13 -12.13 18.64
N ALA A 450 -16.53 -11.28 17.69
CA ALA A 450 -17.00 -9.92 17.97
C ALA A 450 -18.51 -9.81 18.32
N GLY A 451 -19.25 -10.92 18.35
CA GLY A 451 -20.70 -10.91 18.59
C GLY A 451 -21.51 -10.17 17.52
N ARG A 452 -21.07 -10.20 16.26
CA ARG A 452 -21.68 -9.49 15.12
C ARG A 452 -21.97 -10.46 13.97
N ASP A 453 -22.76 -10.00 13.01
CA ASP A 453 -23.04 -10.73 11.78
C ASP A 453 -21.92 -10.57 10.74
N ALA A 454 -21.54 -11.70 10.12
CA ALA A 454 -20.62 -11.76 9.00
C ALA A 454 -21.17 -10.98 7.79
N GLN A 455 -20.28 -10.31 7.05
CA GLN A 455 -20.65 -9.42 5.93
C GLN A 455 -20.55 -10.13 4.58
N ALA A 456 -19.64 -11.10 4.43
CA ALA A 456 -19.35 -11.76 3.16
C ALA A 456 -20.49 -12.68 2.67
N VAL A 457 -21.09 -13.45 3.59
CA VAL A 457 -22.18 -14.39 3.27
C VAL A 457 -23.42 -13.66 2.71
N PRO A 458 -23.95 -12.59 3.35
CA PRO A 458 -25.02 -11.79 2.77
C PRO A 458 -24.68 -11.17 1.41
N ALA A 459 -23.43 -10.76 1.19
CA ALA A 459 -23.00 -10.15 -0.07
C ALA A 459 -23.09 -11.12 -1.25
N ILE A 460 -22.72 -12.39 -1.06
CA ILE A 460 -22.88 -13.44 -2.09
C ILE A 460 -24.36 -13.67 -2.42
N LYS A 461 -25.20 -13.70 -1.39
CA LYS A 461 -26.65 -13.86 -1.58
C LYS A 461 -27.24 -12.72 -2.38
N GLU A 462 -26.85 -11.49 -2.07
CA GLU A 462 -27.30 -10.30 -2.78
C GLU A 462 -26.84 -10.32 -4.25
N PHE A 463 -25.58 -10.69 -4.49
CA PHE A 463 -25.04 -10.84 -5.84
C PHE A 463 -25.83 -11.83 -6.71
N PHE A 464 -26.28 -12.96 -6.14
CA PHE A 464 -27.10 -13.92 -6.88
C PHE A 464 -28.58 -13.51 -7.00
N ALA A 465 -29.05 -12.56 -6.19
CA ALA A 465 -30.43 -12.09 -6.17
C ALA A 465 -30.69 -10.90 -7.10
N ALA A 466 -29.73 -9.99 -7.23
CA ALA A 466 -29.88 -8.75 -7.98
C ALA A 466 -28.69 -8.51 -8.92
N ARG A 467 -28.99 -8.27 -10.19
CA ARG A 467 -28.04 -7.79 -11.19
C ARG A 467 -28.66 -6.60 -11.91
N ALA A 468 -27.97 -5.47 -11.83
CA ALA A 468 -28.25 -4.31 -12.66
C ALA A 468 -27.21 -4.29 -13.80
N GLU A 469 -27.66 -4.10 -15.04
CA GLU A 469 -26.74 -3.93 -16.16
C GLU A 469 -25.95 -2.63 -15.98
N GLY A 470 -24.62 -2.71 -16.08
CA GLY A 470 -23.74 -1.53 -16.01
C GLY A 470 -23.46 -0.97 -14.61
N GLU A 471 -23.97 -1.60 -13.54
CA GLU A 471 -23.72 -1.20 -12.15
C GLU A 471 -23.29 -2.39 -11.29
N THR A 472 -22.40 -2.14 -10.34
CA THR A 472 -21.92 -3.14 -9.38
C THR A 472 -22.29 -2.74 -7.96
N LEU A 473 -23.00 -3.60 -7.23
CA LEU A 473 -23.44 -3.33 -5.85
C LEU A 473 -22.25 -3.12 -4.90
N TRP A 474 -22.42 -2.23 -3.93
CA TRP A 474 -21.40 -1.98 -2.90
C TRP A 474 -21.08 -3.20 -2.04
N SER A 475 -22.02 -4.13 -1.87
CA SER A 475 -21.78 -5.40 -1.19
C SER A 475 -20.85 -6.31 -1.98
N THR A 476 -21.02 -6.40 -3.30
CA THR A 476 -20.11 -7.14 -4.19
C THR A 476 -18.73 -6.52 -4.23
N ILE A 477 -18.66 -5.20 -4.32
CA ILE A 477 -17.42 -4.42 -4.21
C ILE A 477 -16.70 -4.71 -2.89
N HIS A 478 -17.45 -4.65 -1.78
CA HIS A 478 -16.89 -4.90 -0.45
C HIS A 478 -16.41 -6.35 -0.29
N LEU A 479 -17.14 -7.32 -0.82
CA LEU A 479 -16.71 -8.73 -0.84
C LEU A 479 -15.39 -8.88 -1.60
N ALA A 480 -15.25 -8.25 -2.78
CA ALA A 480 -14.00 -8.27 -3.51
C ALA A 480 -12.87 -7.64 -2.70
N ALA A 481 -13.12 -6.52 -2.02
CA ALA A 481 -12.17 -5.91 -1.11
C ALA A 481 -11.81 -6.81 0.09
N GLN A 482 -12.71 -7.66 0.59
CA GLN A 482 -12.41 -8.64 1.64
C GLN A 482 -11.50 -9.74 1.13
N VAL A 483 -11.72 -10.26 -0.08
CA VAL A 483 -10.85 -11.25 -0.73
C VAL A 483 -9.44 -10.68 -0.94
N GLN A 484 -9.39 -9.46 -1.46
CA GLN A 484 -8.20 -8.62 -1.61
C GLN A 484 -7.42 -8.44 -0.28
N ALA A 485 -8.14 -8.10 0.80
CA ALA A 485 -7.56 -7.95 2.14
C ALA A 485 -7.03 -9.27 2.70
N CYS A 486 -7.78 -10.36 2.52
CA CYS A 486 -7.39 -11.70 2.95
C CYS A 486 -6.10 -12.14 2.27
N TYR A 487 -6.06 -12.04 0.94
CA TYR A 487 -4.88 -12.34 0.14
C TYR A 487 -3.64 -11.56 0.62
N TYR A 488 -3.73 -10.24 0.79
CA TYR A 488 -2.58 -9.47 1.24
C TYR A 488 -2.21 -9.75 2.70
N SER A 489 -3.19 -10.07 3.56
CA SER A 489 -2.92 -10.47 4.94
C SER A 489 -2.08 -11.76 5.01
N LEU A 490 -2.38 -12.73 4.13
CA LEU A 490 -1.57 -13.95 3.98
C LEU A 490 -0.16 -13.62 3.47
N ARG A 491 -0.02 -12.65 2.56
CA ARG A 491 1.29 -12.18 2.09
C ARG A 491 2.09 -11.47 3.18
N ILE A 492 1.46 -10.69 4.05
CA ILE A 492 2.14 -10.10 5.23
C ILE A 492 2.69 -11.23 6.10
N LEU A 493 1.88 -12.25 6.41
CA LEU A 493 2.32 -13.40 7.20
C LEU A 493 3.47 -14.14 6.52
N SER A 494 3.38 -14.37 5.20
CA SER A 494 4.44 -15.01 4.42
C SER A 494 5.76 -14.24 4.50
N GLN A 495 5.72 -12.93 4.28
CA GLN A 495 6.90 -12.06 4.35
C GLN A 495 7.52 -12.05 5.75
N ILE A 496 6.71 -12.01 6.80
CA ILE A 496 7.19 -12.11 8.19
C ILE A 496 7.86 -13.47 8.42
N LEU A 497 7.23 -14.58 8.03
CA LEU A 497 7.83 -15.91 8.17
C LEU A 497 9.16 -16.03 7.42
N SER A 498 9.28 -15.46 6.22
CA SER A 498 10.55 -15.43 5.47
C SER A 498 11.62 -14.57 6.16
N LEU A 499 11.24 -13.44 6.76
CA LEU A 499 12.16 -12.62 7.55
C LEU A 499 12.67 -13.39 8.77
N LEU A 500 11.75 -14.08 9.45
CA LEU A 500 12.09 -14.88 10.62
C LEU A 500 13.10 -15.97 10.25
N ASP A 501 12.98 -16.62 9.09
CA ASP A 501 14.00 -17.57 8.61
C ASP A 501 15.36 -16.91 8.34
N ALA A 502 15.36 -15.71 7.75
CA ALA A 502 16.58 -14.98 7.42
C ALA A 502 17.32 -14.43 8.65
N VAL A 503 16.60 -14.20 9.75
CA VAL A 503 17.12 -13.56 10.97
C VAL A 503 17.07 -14.49 12.18
N ALA A 504 16.51 -15.70 12.11
CA ALA A 504 16.49 -16.60 13.26
C ALA A 504 17.90 -17.03 13.68
N SER A 505 18.13 -17.10 14.99
CA SER A 505 19.17 -17.93 15.60
C SER A 505 18.50 -19.25 16.01
N ASP A 506 18.48 -20.21 15.08
CA ASP A 506 18.06 -21.63 15.13
C ASP A 506 16.83 -22.13 15.97
N GLU A 507 16.34 -21.47 17.02
CA GLU A 507 15.51 -22.15 18.04
C GLU A 507 14.10 -21.57 18.31
N THR A 508 13.75 -20.34 17.91
CA THR A 508 12.50 -19.71 18.43
C THR A 508 11.22 -19.94 17.60
N ILE A 509 11.31 -20.15 16.28
CA ILE A 509 10.13 -20.34 15.39
C ILE A 509 10.43 -21.41 14.34
N SER A 510 10.81 -22.61 14.81
CA SER A 510 11.04 -23.78 13.95
C SER A 510 10.04 -24.88 14.31
N GLY A 511 9.40 -25.49 13.31
CA GLY A 511 8.42 -26.54 13.54
C GLY A 511 7.59 -26.89 12.30
N ALA A 512 6.98 -28.08 12.31
CA ALA A 512 6.19 -28.60 11.20
C ALA A 512 5.03 -27.68 10.80
N VAL A 513 4.43 -26.98 11.76
CA VAL A 513 3.33 -26.03 11.53
C VAL A 513 3.80 -24.83 10.70
N PHE A 514 4.91 -24.19 11.07
CA PHE A 514 5.44 -23.04 10.32
C PHE A 514 5.98 -23.46 8.95
N ALA A 515 6.59 -24.64 8.85
CA ALA A 515 6.98 -25.21 7.56
C ALA A 515 5.74 -25.47 6.66
N GLY A 516 4.66 -26.00 7.23
CA GLY A 516 3.39 -26.17 6.55
C GLY A 516 2.78 -24.85 6.09
N LEU A 517 2.75 -23.84 6.96
CA LEU A 517 2.27 -22.49 6.59
C LEU A 517 3.09 -21.91 5.45
N LYS A 518 4.43 -21.96 5.54
CA LYS A 518 5.31 -21.48 4.48
C LYS A 518 5.01 -22.20 3.15
N THR A 519 4.82 -23.52 3.19
CA THR A 519 4.49 -24.32 2.00
C THR A 519 3.15 -23.93 1.37
N GLU A 520 2.13 -23.63 2.17
CA GLU A 520 0.84 -23.17 1.62
C GLU A 520 0.92 -21.72 1.11
N LEU A 521 1.65 -20.85 1.81
CA LEU A 521 1.76 -19.44 1.47
C LEU A 521 2.61 -19.17 0.22
N THR A 522 3.59 -20.04 -0.11
CA THR A 522 4.37 -19.92 -1.36
C THR A 522 3.54 -20.21 -2.62
N LYS A 523 2.37 -20.83 -2.47
CA LYS A 523 1.42 -21.07 -3.59
C LYS A 523 0.59 -19.84 -3.94
N LEU A 524 0.66 -18.77 -3.13
CA LEU A 524 -0.04 -17.53 -3.45
C LEU A 524 0.50 -16.96 -4.76
N PRO A 525 -0.37 -16.50 -5.68
CA PRO A 525 0.06 -15.88 -6.92
C PRO A 525 0.90 -14.60 -6.68
N ALA A 526 1.47 -14.04 -7.74
CA ALA A 526 2.13 -12.75 -7.67
C ALA A 526 1.10 -11.60 -7.57
N LEU A 527 1.52 -10.40 -7.16
CA LEU A 527 0.66 -9.21 -7.11
C LEU A 527 0.21 -8.73 -8.50
N GLU A 528 0.81 -9.21 -9.59
CA GLU A 528 0.28 -8.93 -10.93
C GLU A 528 -1.05 -9.64 -11.22
N GLU A 529 -1.33 -10.74 -10.52
CA GLU A 529 -2.60 -11.49 -10.55
C GLU A 529 -3.53 -11.10 -9.38
N TYR A 530 -3.36 -9.89 -8.83
CA TYR A 530 -4.16 -9.41 -7.72
C TYR A 530 -5.65 -9.35 -8.11
N PRO A 531 -6.58 -9.95 -7.33
CA PRO A 531 -7.96 -10.12 -7.76
C PRO A 531 -8.70 -8.77 -7.79
N ALA A 532 -9.18 -8.37 -8.96
CA ALA A 532 -10.05 -7.21 -9.14
C ALA A 532 -11.52 -7.53 -8.81
N VAL A 533 -12.37 -6.50 -8.74
CA VAL A 533 -13.81 -6.68 -8.53
C VAL A 533 -14.42 -7.58 -9.62
N LYS A 534 -13.99 -7.39 -10.87
CA LYS A 534 -14.44 -8.18 -12.02
C LYS A 534 -14.12 -9.67 -11.83
N ASP A 535 -12.92 -10.00 -11.38
CA ASP A 535 -12.49 -11.39 -11.19
C ASP A 535 -13.35 -12.11 -10.16
N VAL A 536 -13.68 -11.45 -9.06
CA VAL A 536 -14.58 -12.01 -8.04
C VAL A 536 -15.99 -12.21 -8.59
N THR A 537 -16.50 -11.29 -9.42
CA THR A 537 -17.82 -11.49 -10.05
C THR A 537 -17.84 -12.63 -11.06
N VAL A 538 -16.79 -12.78 -11.87
CA VAL A 538 -16.63 -13.88 -12.83
C VAL A 538 -16.51 -15.20 -12.09
N LEU A 539 -15.70 -15.25 -11.03
CA LEU A 539 -15.55 -16.41 -10.16
C LEU A 539 -16.90 -16.89 -9.60
N LEU A 540 -17.71 -15.97 -9.05
CA LEU A 540 -19.02 -16.32 -8.50
C LEU A 540 -19.98 -16.87 -9.56
N ASP A 541 -19.95 -16.34 -10.78
CA ASP A 541 -20.73 -16.86 -11.91
C ASP A 541 -20.27 -18.25 -12.34
N GLU A 542 -18.97 -18.45 -12.47
CA GLU A 542 -18.40 -19.75 -12.79
C GLU A 542 -18.75 -20.79 -11.73
N MET A 543 -18.63 -20.44 -10.45
CA MET A 543 -19.01 -21.32 -9.35
C MET A 543 -20.50 -21.68 -9.38
N ARG A 544 -21.37 -20.72 -9.73
CA ARG A 544 -22.81 -20.99 -9.91
C ARG A 544 -23.04 -21.95 -11.07
N ALA A 545 -22.42 -21.71 -12.22
CA ALA A 545 -22.54 -22.55 -13.41
C ALA A 545 -22.04 -23.98 -13.18
N ARG A 546 -20.98 -24.15 -12.38
CA ARG A 546 -20.39 -25.44 -12.02
C ARG A 546 -21.10 -26.13 -10.84
N GLY A 547 -22.15 -25.55 -10.27
CA GLY A 547 -22.86 -26.10 -9.10
C GLY A 547 -22.05 -26.07 -7.79
N GLN A 548 -21.02 -25.24 -7.71
CA GLN A 548 -20.04 -25.18 -6.61
C GLN A 548 -20.52 -24.37 -5.40
N VAL A 549 -21.69 -23.73 -5.49
CA VAL A 549 -22.30 -22.97 -4.37
C VAL A 549 -22.66 -23.89 -3.19
N LYS A 550 -23.12 -25.12 -3.45
CA LYS A 550 -23.45 -26.09 -2.39
C LYS A 550 -22.19 -26.59 -1.66
N PRO A 551 -21.13 -27.05 -2.36
CA PRO A 551 -19.83 -27.30 -1.76
C PRO A 551 -19.28 -26.12 -0.95
N LEU A 552 -19.37 -24.89 -1.48
CA LEU A 552 -18.94 -23.68 -0.77
C LEU A 552 -19.73 -23.49 0.55
N ALA A 553 -21.04 -23.68 0.53
CA ALA A 553 -21.88 -23.59 1.73
C ALA A 553 -21.45 -24.61 2.80
N GLY A 554 -21.20 -25.86 2.38
CA GLY A 554 -20.69 -26.91 3.26
C GLY A 554 -19.32 -26.56 3.85
N PHE A 555 -18.41 -26.01 3.03
CA PHE A 555 -17.09 -25.58 3.46
C PHE A 555 -17.13 -24.50 4.54
N VAL A 556 -17.97 -23.48 4.38
CA VAL A 556 -18.09 -22.38 5.37
C VAL A 556 -19.01 -22.71 6.55
N GLY A 557 -19.68 -23.87 6.53
CA GLY A 557 -20.57 -24.32 7.61
C GLY A 557 -21.93 -23.62 7.62
N VAL A 558 -22.46 -23.24 6.46
CA VAL A 558 -23.80 -22.63 6.34
C VAL A 558 -24.70 -23.43 5.42
N GLU A 559 -26.01 -23.24 5.58
CA GLU A 559 -27.00 -23.77 4.65
C GLU A 559 -26.88 -23.10 3.27
N GLN A 560 -27.07 -23.84 2.17
CA GLN A 560 -26.96 -23.30 0.81
C GLN A 560 -27.87 -22.07 0.58
N ARG A 561 -29.06 -22.05 1.19
CA ARG A 561 -30.02 -20.91 1.17
C ARG A 561 -29.51 -19.61 1.82
N ALA A 562 -28.41 -19.69 2.56
CA ALA A 562 -27.70 -18.52 3.09
C ALA A 562 -26.88 -17.83 1.99
N LEU A 563 -26.41 -18.59 0.98
CA LEU A 563 -25.60 -18.08 -0.14
C LEU A 563 -26.43 -17.77 -1.38
N VAL A 564 -27.57 -18.43 -1.60
CA VAL A 564 -28.44 -18.17 -2.76
C VAL A 564 -29.86 -17.80 -2.33
N PRO A 565 -30.53 -16.87 -3.04
CA PRO A 565 -31.94 -16.59 -2.83
C PRO A 565 -32.79 -17.83 -3.15
N LEU A 566 -33.93 -17.95 -2.46
CA LEU A 566 -34.90 -19.01 -2.74
C LEU A 566 -35.56 -18.74 -4.10
N THR A 567 -35.84 -19.79 -4.85
CA THR A 567 -36.69 -19.67 -6.04
C THR A 567 -38.13 -19.33 -5.62
N LYS A 568 -38.92 -18.72 -6.54
CA LYS A 568 -40.33 -18.39 -6.28
C LYS A 568 -41.17 -19.61 -5.84
N GLY A 569 -40.79 -20.82 -6.25
CA GLY A 569 -41.42 -22.08 -5.82
C GLY A 569 -41.10 -22.41 -4.36
N GLU A 570 -39.82 -22.35 -3.99
CA GLU A 570 -39.35 -22.62 -2.63
C GLU A 570 -39.83 -21.56 -1.61
N GLU A 571 -39.99 -20.30 -2.02
CA GLU A 571 -40.59 -19.27 -1.17
C GLU A 571 -42.07 -19.55 -0.85
N LYS A 572 -42.83 -20.05 -1.84
CA LYS A 572 -44.23 -20.45 -1.66
C LYS A 572 -44.35 -21.66 -0.74
N GLU A 573 -43.49 -22.66 -0.93
CA GLU A 573 -43.34 -23.82 -0.04
C GLU A 573 -43.04 -23.39 1.40
N ARG A 574 -42.07 -22.50 1.61
CA ARG A 574 -41.72 -21.97 2.94
C ARG A 574 -42.85 -21.17 3.58
N LYS A 575 -43.57 -20.36 2.81
CA LYS A 575 -44.78 -19.66 3.31
C LYS A 575 -45.86 -20.66 3.72
N LYS A 576 -46.06 -21.74 2.96
CA LYS A 576 -46.96 -22.84 3.33
C LYS A 576 -46.49 -23.60 4.58
N GLU A 577 -45.20 -23.86 4.72
CA GLU A 577 -44.63 -24.58 5.86
C GLU A 577 -44.66 -23.73 7.15
N LYS A 578 -44.32 -22.43 7.05
CA LYS A 578 -44.49 -21.49 8.17
C LYS A 578 -45.96 -21.32 8.55
N LYS A 579 -46.88 -21.29 7.58
CA LYS A 579 -48.31 -21.25 7.84
C LYS A 579 -48.79 -22.53 8.53
N ARG A 580 -48.37 -23.71 8.06
CA ARG A 580 -48.64 -25.01 8.72
C ARG A 580 -48.08 -25.09 10.15
N LYS A 581 -46.88 -24.57 10.40
CA LYS A 581 -46.28 -24.51 11.74
C LYS A 581 -46.98 -23.49 12.65
N ALA A 582 -47.45 -22.36 12.11
CA ALA A 582 -48.26 -21.40 12.86
C ALA A 582 -49.65 -21.95 13.19
N ASP A 583 -50.29 -22.63 12.24
CA ASP A 583 -51.59 -23.29 12.41
C ASP A 583 -51.50 -24.49 13.39
N ALA A 584 -50.35 -25.16 13.47
CA ALA A 584 -50.11 -26.25 14.43
C ALA A 584 -49.81 -25.77 15.88
N VAL A 585 -49.49 -24.48 16.07
CA VAL A 585 -49.21 -23.88 17.40
C VAL A 585 -50.42 -23.09 17.93
N ALA A 586 -51.47 -22.92 17.13
CA ALA A 586 -52.70 -22.24 17.54
C ALA A 586 -53.60 -23.16 18.40
N ILE A 587 -53.37 -23.18 19.71
CA ILE A 587 -54.38 -23.56 20.70
C ILE A 587 -55.42 -22.42 20.80
N PRO A 588 -56.74 -22.68 20.95
CA PRO A 588 -57.73 -21.61 21.00
C PRO A 588 -57.59 -20.81 22.30
N VAL A 589 -57.22 -19.53 22.19
CA VAL A 589 -57.21 -18.60 23.33
C VAL A 589 -58.63 -18.08 23.56
N ALA A 590 -59.13 -18.29 24.78
CA ALA A 590 -60.39 -17.72 25.26
C ALA A 590 -60.36 -16.18 25.24
N LYS A 591 -61.55 -15.59 25.10
CA LYS A 591 -61.84 -14.17 24.88
C LYS A 591 -60.93 -13.19 25.67
N ARG A 592 -60.41 -12.19 24.94
CA ARG A 592 -59.66 -11.03 25.43
C ARG A 592 -60.45 -10.25 26.50
N VAL A 593 -59.78 -9.93 27.61
CA VAL A 593 -60.13 -8.82 28.49
C VAL A 593 -59.33 -7.58 28.02
N SER A 594 -60.04 -6.47 27.85
CA SER A 594 -59.54 -5.14 27.46
C SER A 594 -58.50 -4.64 28.48
N SER A 595 -57.41 -4.03 28.01
CA SER A 595 -56.37 -3.41 28.84
C SER A 595 -56.51 -1.88 28.93
N ASN A 596 -57.74 -1.36 28.81
CA ASN A 596 -58.02 0.06 29.01
C ASN A 596 -58.12 0.38 30.52
N PRO A 597 -57.26 1.24 31.09
CA PRO A 597 -57.27 1.55 32.52
C PRO A 597 -58.41 2.49 32.98
N PHE A 598 -59.31 2.90 32.06
CA PHE A 598 -60.38 3.87 32.35
C PHE A 598 -61.79 3.25 32.44
N ASP A 599 -61.93 1.93 32.33
CA ASP A 599 -63.25 1.27 32.34
C ASP A 599 -63.82 0.98 33.77
N ILE A 600 -63.24 1.54 34.84
CA ILE A 600 -63.65 1.28 36.25
C ILE A 600 -64.37 2.47 36.92
N LEU A 601 -64.78 3.50 36.18
CA LEU A 601 -65.60 4.60 36.71
C LEU A 601 -66.91 4.77 35.92
N GLY A 602 -67.92 4.01 36.35
CA GLY A 602 -69.32 3.99 35.90
C GLY A 602 -69.82 2.54 35.85
N GLU A 603 -70.79 2.06 36.62
CA GLU A 603 -71.87 2.70 37.38
C GLU A 603 -72.20 1.83 38.61
N GLU A 604 -72.57 2.50 39.69
CA GLU A 604 -73.33 1.94 40.81
C GLU A 604 -74.80 1.79 40.40
N CYS A 605 -75.34 0.59 40.55
CA CYS A 605 -76.44 0.30 41.47
C CYS A 605 -76.35 -1.16 41.92
#